data_AF-A0A7Y5QYT7-F1
#
_entry.id   AF-A0A7Y5QYT7-F1
#
_cell.length_a   1.000
_cell.length_b   1.000
_cell.length_c   1.000
_cell.angle_alpha   90.00
_cell.angle_beta   90.00
_cell.angle_gamma   90.00
#
_symmetry.space_group_name_H-M   'P 1'
#
loop_
_entity.id
_entity.type
_entity.pdbx_description
1 polymer ?
#
loop_
_entity_poly.entity_id
_entity_poly.type
_entity_poly.pdbx_seq_one_letter_code
_entity_poly.pdbx_strand_id
1 'polypeptide(L)' 'MATKLDKPIKRELEHSGKLYTVTISPDGIKVVEKGKRKGHDLPWSAIISGDAALTQDLKISLDALALE' A
#
# COMPACT_ATOMS: atom_id res chain seq x y z
N MET A 1 -6.29 2.81 -24.79
CA MET A 1 -7.25 1.91 -24.10
C MET A 1 -6.47 1.21 -22.98
N ALA A 2 -6.94 1.24 -21.74
CA ALA A 2 -6.23 0.59 -20.64
C ALA A 2 -6.56 -0.91 -20.61
N THR A 3 -5.57 -1.76 -20.33
CA THR A 3 -5.80 -3.20 -20.14
C THR A 3 -6.63 -3.41 -18.88
N LYS A 4 -7.73 -4.16 -18.99
CA LYS A 4 -8.56 -4.50 -17.85
C LYS A 4 -7.73 -5.27 -16.82
N LEU A 5 -7.82 -4.88 -15.56
CA LEU A 5 -7.27 -5.65 -14.44
C LEU A 5 -8.29 -6.73 -14.07
N ASP A 6 -8.16 -7.89 -14.68
CA ASP A 6 -8.99 -9.08 -14.43
C ASP A 6 -8.26 -10.13 -13.58
N LYS A 7 -6.94 -10.17 -13.65
CA LYS A 7 -6.08 -11.08 -12.88
C LYS A 7 -5.06 -10.31 -12.04
N PRO A 8 -4.63 -10.85 -10.90
CA PRO A 8 -3.57 -10.25 -10.10
C PRO A 8 -2.26 -10.13 -10.89
N ILE A 9 -1.65 -8.95 -10.84
CA ILE A 9 -0.37 -8.65 -11.48
C ILE A 9 0.66 -8.36 -10.39
N LYS A 10 1.83 -9.00 -10.47
CA LYS A 10 2.94 -8.77 -9.53
C LYS A 10 4.01 -7.87 -10.15
N ARG A 11 4.51 -6.91 -9.36
CA ARG A 11 5.58 -5.99 -9.73
C ARG A 11 6.61 -5.93 -8.61
N GLU A 12 7.88 -5.88 -9.00
CA GLU A 12 8.95 -5.56 -8.07
C GLU A 12 9.08 -4.04 -8.01
N LEU A 13 9.21 -3.50 -6.81
CA LEU A 13 9.36 -2.07 -6.56
C LEU A 13 10.50 -1.89 -5.58
N GLU A 14 11.53 -1.15 -5.98
CA GLU A 14 12.55 -0.67 -5.05
C GLU A 14 12.11 0.68 -4.48
N HIS A 15 12.08 0.79 -3.16
CA HIS A 15 11.74 2.03 -2.47
C HIS A 15 12.57 2.16 -1.19
N SER A 16 13.30 3.27 -1.04
CA SER A 16 14.13 3.57 0.13
C SER A 16 15.13 2.44 0.47
N GLY A 17 15.78 1.88 -0.55
CA GLY A 17 16.76 0.79 -0.42
C GLY A 17 16.18 -0.57 -0.03
N LYS A 18 14.85 -0.69 -0.02
CA LYS A 18 14.13 -1.94 0.25
C LYS A 18 13.39 -2.40 -1.00
N LEU A 19 13.43 -3.69 -1.25
CA LEU A 19 12.71 -4.31 -2.35
C LEU A 19 11.34 -4.77 -1.88
N TYR A 20 10.30 -4.42 -2.63
CA TYR A 20 8.92 -4.80 -2.36
C TYR A 20 8.35 -5.56 -3.55
N THR A 21 7.46 -6.49 -3.25
CA THR A 21 6.56 -7.12 -4.23
C THR A 21 5.19 -6.48 -4.06
N VAL A 22 4.78 -5.74 -5.10
CA VAL A 22 3.45 -5.15 -5.20
C VAL A 22 2.57 -6.09 -6.02
N THR A 23 1.46 -6.53 -5.45
CA THR A 23 0.43 -7.29 -6.16
C THR A 23 -0.78 -6.40 -6.36
N ILE A 24 -1.11 -6.10 -7.61
CA ILE A 24 -2.26 -5.30 -7.99
C ILE A 24 -3.34 -6.29 -8.45
N SER A 25 -4.48 -6.32 -7.77
CA SER A 25 -5.61 -7.21 -8.07
C SER A 25 -6.91 -6.41 -8.26
N PRO A 26 -7.97 -7.03 -8.79
CA PRO A 26 -9.28 -6.37 -8.89
C PRO A 26 -9.83 -5.87 -7.55
N ASP A 27 -9.43 -6.47 -6.44
CA ASP A 27 -9.91 -6.12 -5.09
C ASP A 27 -9.08 -4.99 -4.44
N GLY A 28 -7.83 -4.80 -4.87
CA GLY A 28 -6.94 -3.78 -4.30
C GLY A 28 -5.46 -4.00 -4.60
N ILE A 29 -4.61 -3.45 -3.73
CA ILE A 29 -3.15 -3.51 -3.83
C ILE A 29 -2.58 -4.13 -2.55
N LYS A 30 -1.75 -5.16 -2.71
CA LYS A 30 -0.96 -5.75 -1.62
C LYS A 30 0.51 -5.41 -1.80
N VAL A 31 1.14 -4.83 -0.80
CA VAL A 31 2.57 -4.52 -0.80
C VAL A 31 3.27 -5.37 0.25
N VAL A 32 4.22 -6.20 -0.17
CA VAL A 32 5.00 -7.08 0.72
C VAL A 32 6.48 -6.78 0.55
N GLU A 33 7.20 -6.48 1.62
CA GLU A 33 8.66 -6.37 1.58
C GLU A 33 9.27 -7.74 1.25
N LYS A 34 10.24 -7.79 0.34
CA LYS A 34 10.88 -9.03 -0.11
C LYS A 34 11.53 -9.74 1.07
N GLY A 35 11.21 -11.02 1.24
CA GLY A 35 11.66 -11.83 2.39
C GLY A 35 10.77 -11.69 3.64
N LYS A 36 9.74 -10.84 3.62
CA LYS A 36 8.73 -10.76 4.69
C LYS A 36 7.44 -11.46 4.26
N ARG A 37 6.73 -12.00 5.26
CA ARG A 37 5.40 -12.63 5.06
C ARG A 37 4.24 -11.69 5.37
N LYS A 38 4.47 -10.65 6.18
CA LYS A 38 3.48 -9.61 6.48
C LYS A 38 3.63 -8.49 5.45
N GLY A 39 2.55 -8.18 4.76
CA GLY A 39 2.44 -7.04 3.87
C GLY A 39 1.20 -6.22 4.21
N HIS A 40 1.08 -5.06 3.56
CA HIS A 40 -0.06 -4.18 3.69
C HIS A 40 -1.04 -4.43 2.54
N ASP A 41 -2.30 -4.68 2.88
CA ASP A 41 -3.40 -4.77 1.93
C ASP A 41 -4.18 -3.45 1.94
N LEU A 42 -4.34 -2.85 0.76
CA LEU A 42 -5.09 -1.62 0.55
C LEU A 42 -6.20 -1.89 -0.47
N PRO A 43 -7.48 -1.85 -0.07
CA PRO A 43 -8.59 -1.98 -1.01
C PRO A 43 -8.66 -0.75 -1.92
N TRP A 44 -9.23 -0.90 -3.11
CA TRP A 44 -9.41 0.24 -4.03
C TRP A 44 -10.23 1.37 -3.41
N SER A 45 -11.22 1.06 -2.59
CA SER A 45 -12.02 2.06 -1.88
C SER A 45 -11.16 3.00 -1.03
N ALA A 46 -10.17 2.48 -0.29
CA ALA A 46 -9.28 3.27 0.55
C ALA A 46 -8.28 4.12 -0.27
N ILE A 47 -7.90 3.64 -1.46
CA ILE A 47 -7.01 4.37 -2.38
C ILE A 47 -7.78 5.49 -3.08
N ILE A 48 -8.98 5.20 -3.59
CA ILE A 48 -9.80 6.13 -4.36
C ILE A 48 -10.40 7.22 -3.46
N SER A 49 -10.83 6.86 -2.25
CA SER A 49 -11.34 7.84 -1.26
C SER A 49 -10.26 8.74 -0.68
N GLY A 50 -9.01 8.29 -0.66
CA GLY A 50 -7.90 8.95 0.03
C GLY A 50 -7.78 8.58 1.52
N ASP A 51 -8.60 7.68 2.04
CA ASP A 51 -8.57 7.25 3.44
C ASP A 51 -7.21 6.71 3.88
N ALA A 52 -6.47 6.08 2.96
CA ALA A 52 -5.12 5.61 3.23
C ALA A 52 -4.15 6.75 3.61
N ALA A 53 -4.25 7.89 2.92
CA ALA A 53 -3.46 9.08 3.21
C ALA A 53 -3.91 9.73 4.53
N LEU A 54 -5.23 9.90 4.73
CA LEU A 54 -5.79 10.48 5.95
C LEU A 54 -5.40 9.68 7.21
N THR A 55 -5.43 8.35 7.13
CA THR A 55 -5.03 7.47 8.24
C THR A 55 -3.55 7.66 8.59
N GLN A 56 -2.69 7.82 7.57
CA GLN A 56 -1.27 8.07 7.78
C GLN A 56 -1.03 9.44 8.42
N ASP A 57 -1.68 10.49 7.95
CA ASP A 57 -1.55 11.85 8.48
C ASP A 57 -2.04 11.95 9.93
N LEU A 58 -3.15 11.28 10.24
CA LEU A 58 -3.67 11.19 11.61
C LEU A 58 -2.68 10.45 12.51
N LYS A 59 -2.10 9.34 12.04
CA LYS A 59 -1.09 8.60 12.80
C LYS A 59 0.14 9.46 13.10
N ILE A 60 0.64 10.21 12.12
CA ILE A 60 1.77 11.13 12.32
C ILE A 60 1.43 12.18 13.37
N SER A 61 0.22 12.74 13.31
CA SER A 61 -0.25 13.75 14.27
C SER A 61 -0.32 13.19 15.71
N LEU A 62 -0.80 11.95 15.87
CA LEU A 62 -0.83 11.26 17.16
C LEU A 62 0.57 10.91 17.69
N ASP A 63 1.45 10.43 16.81
CA ASP A 63 2.84 10.09 17.18
C ASP A 63 3.61 11.37 17.59
N ALA A 64 3.34 12.52 16.96
CA ALA A 64 3.91 13.81 17.33
C ALA A 64 3.46 14.28 18.72
N LEU A 65 2.19 14.09 19.06
CA LEU A 65 1.65 14.42 20.39
C LEU A 65 2.23 13.52 21.49
N ALA A 66 2.55 12.26 21.18
CA ALA A 66 3.08 11.30 22.15
C ALA A 66 4.57 11.51 22.49
N LEU A 67 5.26 12.42 21.78
CA LEU A 67 6.67 12.76 22.00
C LEU A 67 6.87 13.99 22.91
N GLU A 68 5.79 14.63 23.35
CA GLU A 68 5.78 15.66 24.42
C GLU A 68 5.44 15.04 25.79
#